data_AF-A0A1Q7XYD2-F1
#
_entry.id   AF-A0A1Q7XYD2-F1
#
_cell.length_a   1.000
_cell.length_b   1.000
_cell.length_c   1.000
_cell.angle_alpha   90.00
_cell.angle_beta   90.00
_cell.angle_gamma   90.00
#
_symmetry.space_group_name_H-M   'P 1'
#
loop_
_entity.id
_entity.type
_entity.pdbx_description
1 polymer ?
#
loop_
_entity_poly.entity_id
_entity_poly.type
_entity_poly.pdbx_seq_one_letter_code
_entity_poly.pdbx_strand_id
1 'polypeptide(L)'
;MSIFLLRSLLQEIAADLPGAGAGEPTGEPTMSYLIVVARNESALYEHLRSRHGSDPRVRVMIDRRSAKNAATTEGPRPVERRRRRSWLATGASHELVELARQYTTESPSPKQQPSSHSEEAPRQMSETETFEDQQRVGRWLVEGQDMLGRVIPALIEDRDRLRQTLEARERECEQLRGEGGELRRNLGALQSEVEKLRGERVAMADAFGGVVDLLGQLQRPLEEMTRRLHAAQRVAVDTSAA
;
A
#
# COMPACT_ATOMS: atom_id res chain seq x y z
N MET A 1 -1.04 -0.27 -25.54
CA MET A 1 -0.74 1.15 -25.82
C MET A 1 -1.57 2.02 -24.89
N SER A 2 -1.08 2.28 -23.67
CA SER A 2 -1.86 3.07 -22.68
C SER A 2 -0.98 3.86 -21.70
N ILE A 3 0.34 3.91 -21.93
CA ILE A 3 1.29 4.65 -21.08
C ILE A 3 1.61 6.03 -21.67
N PHE A 4 1.17 6.31 -22.90
CA PHE A 4 1.39 7.61 -23.55
C PHE A 4 0.35 8.68 -23.23
N LEU A 5 -0.79 8.33 -22.60
CA LEU A 5 -1.86 9.31 -22.29
C LEU A 5 -1.70 9.98 -20.92
N LEU A 6 -1.05 9.34 -19.95
CA LEU A 6 -0.77 9.94 -18.63
C LEU A 6 0.44 10.88 -18.62
N ARG A 7 1.35 10.76 -19.60
CA ARG A 7 2.44 11.73 -19.77
C ARG A 7 1.95 13.05 -20.36
N SER A 8 0.90 13.04 -21.17
CA SER A 8 0.34 14.26 -21.78
C SER A 8 -0.32 15.17 -20.74
N LEU A 9 -1.05 14.61 -19.77
CA LEU A 9 -1.75 15.39 -18.72
C LEU A 9 -0.82 16.01 -17.68
N LEU A 10 0.33 15.39 -17.38
CA LEU A 10 1.33 15.98 -16.48
C LEU A 10 2.17 17.06 -17.17
N GLN A 11 2.28 17.03 -18.49
CA GLN A 11 3.02 18.04 -19.26
C GLN A 11 2.18 19.31 -19.50
N GLU A 12 0.85 19.20 -19.49
CA GLU A 12 -0.09 20.34 -19.45
C GLU A 12 -0.04 21.08 -18.10
N ILE A 13 0.05 20.36 -16.97
CA ILE A 13 0.16 20.98 -15.63
C ILE A 13 1.49 21.73 -15.44
N ALA A 14 2.55 21.32 -16.15
CA ALA A 14 3.86 21.97 -16.06
C ALA A 14 4.02 23.19 -16.98
N ALA A 15 3.20 23.31 -18.04
CA ALA A 15 3.30 24.39 -19.02
C ALA A 15 2.46 25.64 -18.67
N ASP A 16 1.41 25.48 -17.85
CA ASP A 16 0.49 26.57 -17.51
C ASP A 16 0.77 27.26 -16.16
N LEU A 17 1.96 27.07 -15.60
CA LEU A 17 2.47 27.92 -14.52
C LEU A 17 3.11 29.18 -15.12
N PRO A 18 2.53 30.38 -14.97
CA PRO A 18 3.20 31.61 -15.37
C PRO A 18 4.41 31.86 -14.47
N GLY A 19 5.59 31.87 -15.10
CA GLY A 19 6.77 32.66 -14.73
C GLY A 19 7.20 32.64 -13.26
N ALA A 20 8.05 31.69 -12.89
CA ALA A 20 8.97 31.85 -11.76
C ALA A 20 10.05 32.90 -12.14
N GLY A 21 9.67 34.18 -12.08
CA GLY A 21 10.60 35.29 -11.99
C GLY A 21 11.28 35.25 -10.63
N ALA A 22 12.60 35.36 -10.65
CA ALA A 22 13.44 35.46 -9.47
C ALA A 22 12.96 36.59 -8.53
N GLY A 23 12.69 36.22 -7.28
CA GLY A 23 12.38 37.13 -6.19
C GLY A 23 11.74 36.35 -5.06
N GLU A 24 12.41 36.29 -3.92
CA GLU A 24 11.83 35.77 -2.67
C GLU A 24 10.45 36.39 -2.43
N PRO A 25 9.53 35.58 -1.89
CA PRO A 25 8.76 36.09 -0.77
C PRO A 25 8.75 35.06 0.36
N THR A 26 9.27 35.50 1.50
CA THR A 26 8.71 35.20 2.82
C THR A 26 7.18 35.14 2.74
N GLY A 27 6.63 33.94 2.79
CA GLY A 27 5.20 33.71 2.76
C GLY A 27 4.94 32.32 3.33
N GLU A 28 4.28 32.30 4.49
CA GLU A 28 3.87 31.09 5.20
C GLU A 28 3.25 30.05 4.26
N PRO A 29 3.38 28.73 4.57
CA PRO A 29 2.74 27.69 3.78
C PRO A 29 1.26 27.95 3.76
N THR A 30 0.81 28.50 2.65
CA THR A 30 -0.56 28.89 2.43
C THR A 30 -1.37 27.60 2.36
N MET A 31 -2.04 27.25 3.47
CA MET A 31 -2.78 25.99 3.60
C MET A 31 -3.80 25.87 2.47
N SER A 32 -3.60 24.88 1.61
CA SER A 32 -4.52 24.56 0.52
C SER A 32 -5.48 23.46 0.98
N TYR A 33 -6.77 23.73 0.99
CA TYR A 33 -7.80 22.81 1.46
C TYR A 33 -8.45 22.08 0.28
N LEU A 34 -8.59 20.76 0.38
CA LEU A 34 -9.28 19.93 -0.60
C LEU A 34 -10.60 19.44 -0.01
N ILE A 35 -11.71 19.84 -0.62
CA ILE A 35 -13.05 19.41 -0.22
C ILE A 35 -13.53 18.36 -1.21
N VAL A 36 -13.78 17.14 -0.73
CA VAL A 36 -14.27 16.03 -1.55
C VAL A 36 -15.75 15.80 -1.27
N VAL A 37 -16.57 15.95 -2.31
CA VAL A 37 -18.03 15.80 -2.23
C VAL A 37 -18.46 14.46 -2.81
N ALA A 38 -19.38 13.77 -2.16
CA ALA A 38 -19.92 12.50 -2.63
C ALA A 38 -20.67 12.68 -3.97
N ARG A 39 -20.58 11.70 -4.88
CA ARG A 39 -21.14 11.80 -6.24
C ARG A 39 -22.66 11.95 -6.29
N ASN A 40 -23.36 11.46 -5.27
CA ASN A 40 -24.81 11.57 -5.14
C ASN A 40 -25.29 12.97 -4.69
N GLU A 41 -24.37 13.85 -4.26
CA GLU A 41 -24.69 15.19 -3.76
C GLU A 41 -24.18 16.28 -4.72
N SER A 42 -24.64 16.20 -5.97
CA SER A 42 -24.28 17.16 -7.03
C SER A 42 -24.68 18.61 -6.70
N ALA A 43 -25.79 18.81 -6.01
CA ALA A 43 -26.21 20.14 -5.54
C ALA A 43 -25.24 20.74 -4.52
N LEU A 44 -24.67 19.91 -3.63
CA LEU A 44 -23.67 20.34 -2.65
C LEU A 44 -22.34 20.70 -3.32
N TYR A 45 -21.95 19.92 -4.34
CA TYR A 45 -20.77 20.22 -5.14
C TYR A 45 -20.87 21.58 -5.82
N GLU A 46 -21.99 21.86 -6.51
CA GLU A 46 -22.18 23.15 -7.19
C GLU A 46 -22.24 24.32 -6.21
N HIS A 47 -22.89 24.13 -5.06
CA HIS A 47 -22.94 25.15 -4.01
C HIS A 47 -21.54 25.48 -3.46
N LEU A 48 -20.74 24.46 -3.13
CA LEU A 48 -19.39 24.65 -2.60
C LEU A 48 -18.43 25.18 -3.67
N ARG A 49 -18.58 24.75 -4.92
CA ARG A 49 -17.80 25.26 -6.04
C ARG A 49 -18.10 26.73 -6.31
N SER A 50 -19.37 27.14 -6.30
CA SER A 50 -19.75 28.54 -6.46
C SER A 50 -19.28 29.41 -5.31
N ARG A 51 -19.27 28.87 -4.07
CA ARG A 51 -18.85 29.60 -2.88
C ARG A 51 -17.34 29.79 -2.79
N HIS A 52 -16.57 28.78 -3.18
CA HIS A 52 -15.10 28.78 -3.08
C HIS A 52 -14.40 29.07 -4.42
N GLY A 53 -15.14 29.37 -5.48
CA GLY A 53 -14.58 29.65 -6.81
C GLY A 53 -13.65 30.87 -6.85
N SER A 54 -13.79 31.79 -5.90
CA SER A 54 -12.95 32.98 -5.76
C SER A 54 -11.69 32.77 -4.91
N ASP A 55 -11.59 31.63 -4.22
CA ASP A 55 -10.45 31.33 -3.34
C ASP A 55 -9.50 30.31 -4.00
N PRO A 56 -8.29 30.72 -4.43
CA PRO A 56 -7.32 29.83 -5.07
C PRO A 56 -6.76 28.77 -4.12
N ARG A 57 -7.00 28.89 -2.81
CA ARG A 57 -6.50 27.97 -1.77
C ARG A 57 -7.43 26.78 -1.56
N VAL A 58 -8.68 26.83 -2.03
CA VAL A 58 -9.68 25.78 -1.78
C VAL A 58 -10.08 25.11 -3.10
N ARG A 59 -9.85 23.80 -3.20
CA ARG A 59 -10.25 22.99 -4.36
C ARG A 59 -11.39 22.06 -3.99
N VAL A 60 -12.51 22.16 -4.71
CA VAL A 60 -13.66 21.28 -4.51
C VAL A 60 -13.69 20.23 -5.63
N MET A 61 -13.73 18.95 -5.28
CA MET A 61 -13.75 17.83 -6.22
C MET A 61 -14.86 16.83 -5.89
N ILE A 62 -15.42 16.19 -6.92
CA ILE A 62 -16.38 15.09 -6.75
C ILE A 62 -15.60 13.78 -6.58
N ASP A 63 -15.98 12.96 -5.60
CA ASP A 63 -15.43 11.62 -5.44
C ASP A 63 -15.83 10.72 -6.62
N ARG A 64 -14.83 10.27 -7.38
CA ARG A 64 -14.98 9.40 -8.56
C ARG A 64 -14.68 7.93 -8.25
N ARG A 65 -14.43 7.55 -6.99
CA ARG A 65 -14.24 6.14 -6.63
C ARG A 65 -15.52 5.39 -6.91
N SER A 66 -15.42 4.42 -7.83
CA SER A 66 -16.53 3.57 -8.26
C SER A 66 -17.17 2.91 -7.03
N ALA A 67 -18.40 3.28 -6.71
CA ALA A 67 -19.30 2.38 -6.03
C ALA A 67 -19.39 1.14 -6.92
N LYS A 68 -18.66 0.08 -6.57
CA LYS A 68 -18.81 -1.20 -7.25
C LYS A 68 -20.22 -1.67 -6.97
N ASN A 69 -21.07 -1.59 -8.00
CA ASN A 69 -22.25 -2.42 -8.10
C ASN A 69 -21.80 -3.86 -7.88
N ALA A 70 -22.19 -4.43 -6.75
CA ALA A 70 -22.11 -5.86 -6.49
C ALA A 70 -23.14 -6.56 -7.39
N ALA A 71 -22.81 -6.72 -8.66
CA ALA A 71 -23.57 -7.54 -9.60
C ALA A 71 -22.57 -8.21 -10.55
N THR A 72 -22.32 -9.49 -10.25
CA THR A 72 -22.04 -10.57 -11.21
C THR A 72 -21.08 -10.25 -12.36
N THR A 73 -19.80 -10.57 -12.19
CA THR A 73 -18.98 -11.09 -13.29
C THR A 73 -17.89 -12.01 -12.73
N GLU A 74 -18.04 -13.31 -12.97
CA GLU A 74 -16.98 -14.30 -12.84
C GLU A 74 -15.84 -13.94 -13.81
N GLY A 75 -14.61 -13.83 -13.30
CA GLY A 75 -13.42 -13.60 -14.10
C GLY A 75 -12.16 -13.52 -13.22
N PRO A 76 -11.00 -14.03 -13.68
CA PRO A 76 -9.87 -14.36 -12.82
C PRO A 76 -9.19 -13.12 -12.25
N ARG A 77 -8.93 -13.18 -10.93
CA ARG A 77 -8.31 -12.11 -10.15
C ARG A 77 -6.91 -11.77 -10.66
N PRO A 78 -6.58 -10.48 -10.92
CA PRO A 78 -5.21 -10.09 -11.19
C PRO A 78 -4.37 -10.10 -9.91
N VAL A 79 -3.22 -10.75 -10.03
CA VAL A 79 -2.15 -10.99 -9.06
C VAL A 79 -1.77 -9.76 -8.23
N GLU A 80 -1.75 -9.95 -6.91
CA GLU A 80 -1.17 -9.06 -5.89
C GLU A 80 0.30 -8.76 -6.20
N ARG A 81 0.59 -7.62 -6.84
CA ARG A 81 1.95 -7.10 -6.97
C ARG A 81 2.11 -5.81 -6.19
N ARG A 82 2.80 -5.97 -5.05
CA ARG A 82 3.63 -4.97 -4.37
C ARG A 82 2.87 -3.89 -3.60
N ARG A 83 2.50 -4.22 -2.35
CA ARG A 83 2.23 -3.25 -1.27
C ARG A 83 3.38 -2.25 -1.16
N ARG A 84 3.23 -1.06 -1.74
CA ARG A 84 3.91 0.15 -1.26
C ARG A 84 3.07 0.70 -0.11
N ARG A 85 3.71 0.85 1.04
CA ARG A 85 3.18 1.52 2.24
C ARG A 85 2.55 2.85 1.83
N SER A 86 1.28 3.08 2.16
CA SER A 86 0.78 4.43 2.41
C SER A 86 0.13 4.45 3.78
N TRP A 87 0.81 5.15 4.68
CA TRP A 87 0.32 5.58 5.97
C TRP A 87 -0.94 6.41 5.79
N LEU A 88 -2.06 5.94 6.30
CA LEU A 88 -3.09 6.77 6.91
C LEU A 88 -3.66 5.96 8.06
N ALA A 89 -2.93 6.04 9.18
CA ALA A 89 -3.44 5.64 10.47
C ALA A 89 -4.69 6.49 10.78
N THR A 90 -5.75 5.79 11.12
CA THR A 90 -6.87 6.22 11.95
C THR A 90 -6.43 7.28 12.96
N GLY A 91 -6.92 8.52 12.84
CA GLY A 91 -6.61 9.59 13.81
C GLY A 91 -6.67 11.04 13.33
N ALA A 92 -7.11 11.36 12.12
CA ALA A 92 -7.31 12.75 11.70
C ALA A 92 -8.66 13.27 12.22
N SER A 93 -8.60 13.98 13.34
CA SER A 93 -9.63 14.84 13.91
C SER A 93 -10.37 15.65 12.84
N HIS A 94 -11.69 15.47 12.74
CA HIS A 94 -12.55 16.39 12.01
C HIS A 94 -12.86 17.55 12.95
N GLU A 95 -12.34 18.74 12.63
CA GLU A 95 -12.70 19.97 13.31
C GLU A 95 -14.11 20.37 12.85
N LEU A 96 -15.09 20.23 13.75
CA LEU A 96 -16.45 20.73 13.54
C LEU A 96 -16.39 22.25 13.60
N VAL A 97 -16.60 22.92 12.47
CA VAL A 97 -16.74 24.39 12.41
C VAL A 97 -18.17 24.76 12.80
N GLU A 98 -18.30 25.49 13.89
CA GLU A 98 -19.53 26.10 14.37
C GLU A 98 -20.00 27.19 13.38
N LEU A 99 -21.23 27.10 12.87
CA LEU A 99 -21.81 28.14 12.02
C LEU A 99 -22.29 29.30 12.90
N ALA A 100 -21.51 30.38 12.96
CA ALA A 100 -21.94 31.63 13.56
C ALA A 100 -23.19 32.16 12.85
N ARG A 101 -24.27 32.38 13.63
CA ARG A 101 -25.54 32.97 13.21
C ARG A 101 -25.27 34.38 12.67
N GLN A 102 -25.38 34.56 11.35
CA GLN A 102 -25.20 35.88 10.72
C GLN A 102 -26.38 36.77 11.07
N TYR A 103 -26.10 37.77 11.90
CA TYR A 103 -26.89 38.99 12.01
C TYR A 103 -26.78 39.75 10.68
N THR A 104 -27.92 39.96 10.04
CA THR A 104 -28.07 40.87 8.91
C THR A 104 -28.11 42.32 9.41
N THR A 105 -27.07 43.08 9.09
CA THR A 105 -27.08 44.56 8.99
C THR A 105 -25.96 44.92 7.99
N GLU A 106 -26.05 45.88 7.07
CA GLU A 106 -27.06 46.89 6.71
C GLU A 106 -26.53 47.59 5.45
N SER A 107 -27.41 48.17 4.61
CA SER A 107 -27.26 49.50 3.98
C SER A 107 -28.31 49.73 2.89
N PRO A 108 -28.66 50.99 2.54
CA PRO A 108 -28.83 52.19 3.35
C PRO A 108 -30.23 52.84 3.17
N SER A 109 -30.65 53.64 4.16
CA SER A 109 -31.97 54.30 4.23
C SER A 109 -32.33 55.23 3.06
N PRO A 110 -33.63 55.48 2.83
CA PRO A 110 -34.13 56.84 3.07
C PRO A 110 -35.49 56.92 3.80
N LYS A 111 -35.50 57.70 4.90
CA LYS A 111 -36.61 58.45 5.53
C LYS A 111 -38.00 57.80 5.64
N GLN A 112 -38.43 57.50 6.88
CA GLN A 112 -39.75 57.90 7.40
C GLN A 112 -39.78 57.87 8.96
N GLN A 113 -40.66 58.71 9.50
CA GLN A 113 -40.72 59.30 10.85
C GLN A 113 -41.05 58.35 12.02
N PRO A 114 -40.88 58.81 13.29
CA PRO A 114 -41.04 57.99 14.48
C PRO A 114 -42.50 57.96 14.95
N SER A 115 -43.14 56.79 14.89
CA SER A 115 -44.33 56.49 15.70
C SER A 115 -44.74 55.03 15.57
N SER A 116 -44.46 54.24 16.60
CA SER A 116 -45.49 53.51 17.36
C SER A 116 -44.79 52.51 18.28
N HIS A 117 -45.01 52.68 19.58
CA HIS A 117 -44.84 51.61 20.55
C HIS A 117 -45.55 50.35 20.04
N SER A 118 -44.79 49.35 19.63
CA SER A 118 -45.26 47.98 19.73
C SER A 118 -44.84 47.52 21.12
N GLU A 119 -45.78 47.57 22.06
CA GLU A 119 -45.74 46.67 23.20
C GLU A 119 -45.72 45.26 22.63
N GLU A 120 -44.53 44.67 22.48
CA GLU A 120 -44.41 43.24 22.35
C GLU A 120 -44.78 42.68 23.71
N ALA A 121 -46.09 42.42 23.86
CA ALA A 121 -46.63 41.64 24.96
C ALA A 121 -45.72 40.41 25.14
N PRO A 122 -45.31 40.07 26.37
CA PRO A 122 -44.51 38.88 26.59
C PRO A 122 -45.34 37.73 26.03
N ARG A 123 -44.87 37.11 24.94
CA ARG A 123 -45.43 35.86 24.45
C ARG A 123 -45.31 34.89 25.61
N GLN A 124 -46.39 34.73 26.36
CA GLN A 124 -46.57 33.64 27.29
C GLN A 124 -46.50 32.39 26.43
N MET A 125 -45.30 31.81 26.31
CA MET A 125 -45.14 30.45 25.86
C MET A 125 -46.05 29.61 26.74
N SER A 126 -47.06 29.02 26.13
CA SER A 126 -48.00 28.13 26.78
C SER A 126 -47.21 27.11 27.59
N GLU A 127 -47.41 27.06 28.91
CA GLU A 127 -46.76 26.12 29.82
C GLU A 127 -46.87 24.67 29.32
N THR A 128 -47.95 24.37 28.59
CA THR A 128 -48.19 23.09 27.90
C THR A 128 -47.18 22.78 26.80
N GLU A 129 -46.75 23.78 26.03
CA GLU A 129 -45.77 23.63 24.94
C GLU A 129 -44.37 23.34 25.52
N THR A 130 -44.02 23.99 26.64
CA THR A 130 -42.74 23.72 27.34
C THR A 130 -42.68 22.32 27.96
N PHE A 131 -43.82 21.79 28.40
CA PHE A 131 -43.91 20.45 28.97
C PHE A 131 -43.78 19.37 27.89
N GLU A 132 -44.38 19.58 26.72
CA GLU A 132 -44.24 18.67 25.56
C GLU A 132 -42.79 18.60 25.05
N ASP A 133 -42.10 19.73 25.01
CA ASP A 133 -40.68 19.79 24.64
C ASP A 133 -39.80 19.06 25.66
N GLN A 134 -40.05 19.23 26.97
CA GLN A 134 -39.34 18.49 28.01
C GLN A 134 -39.58 16.97 27.91
N GLN A 135 -40.81 16.54 27.62
CA GLN A 135 -41.09 15.13 27.40
C GLN A 135 -40.42 14.57 26.14
N ARG A 136 -40.34 15.36 25.07
CA ARG A 136 -39.67 14.98 23.82
C ARG A 136 -38.18 14.80 24.04
N VAL A 137 -37.54 15.74 24.74
CA VAL A 137 -36.14 15.65 25.16
C VAL A 137 -35.93 14.41 26.04
N GLY A 138 -36.82 14.16 27.01
CA GLY A 138 -36.76 12.96 27.85
C GLY A 138 -36.81 11.65 27.06
N ARG A 139 -37.70 11.54 26.07
CA ARG A 139 -37.75 10.38 25.17
C ARG A 139 -36.48 10.21 24.35
N TRP A 140 -35.95 11.28 23.77
CA TRP A 140 -34.68 11.23 23.03
C TRP A 140 -33.50 10.84 23.92
N LEU A 141 -33.50 11.26 25.18
CA LEU A 141 -32.44 10.91 26.12
C LEU A 141 -32.48 9.43 26.48
N VAL A 142 -33.67 8.88 26.72
CA VAL A 142 -33.87 7.44 26.99
C VAL A 142 -33.51 6.60 25.77
N GLU A 143 -33.96 7.01 24.57
CA GLU A 143 -33.64 6.31 23.33
C GLU A 143 -32.14 6.37 23.02
N GLY A 144 -31.50 7.53 23.21
CA GLY A 144 -30.05 7.69 23.08
C GLY A 144 -29.29 6.83 24.08
N GLN A 145 -29.77 6.74 25.32
CA GLN A 145 -29.15 5.89 26.35
C GLN A 145 -29.29 4.40 26.03
N ASP A 146 -30.44 3.94 25.54
CA ASP A 146 -30.62 2.54 25.10
C ASP A 146 -29.72 2.21 23.89
N MET A 147 -29.66 3.11 22.90
CA MET A 147 -28.78 2.94 21.74
C MET A 147 -27.30 2.89 22.15
N LEU A 148 -26.83 3.84 22.95
CA LEU A 148 -25.44 3.87 23.42
C LEU A 148 -25.12 2.66 24.30
N GLY A 149 -26.08 2.21 25.11
CA GLY A 149 -25.98 1.00 25.93
C GLY A 149 -25.76 -0.27 25.12
N ARG A 150 -26.17 -0.31 23.84
CA ARG A 150 -25.95 -1.44 22.93
C ARG A 150 -24.70 -1.26 22.06
N VAL A 151 -24.50 -0.06 21.53
CA VAL A 151 -23.44 0.21 20.55
C VAL A 151 -22.06 0.18 21.18
N ILE A 152 -21.88 0.77 22.38
CA ILE A 152 -20.56 0.83 23.01
C ILE A 152 -20.05 -0.59 23.35
N PRO A 153 -20.83 -1.47 24.01
CA PRO A 153 -20.41 -2.85 24.23
C PRO A 153 -20.13 -3.62 22.95
N ALA A 154 -20.99 -3.50 21.93
CA ALA A 154 -20.78 -4.19 20.65
C ALA A 154 -19.46 -3.78 19.98
N LEU A 155 -19.12 -2.49 19.98
CA LEU A 155 -17.85 -2.00 19.44
C LEU A 155 -16.65 -2.47 20.26
N ILE A 156 -16.79 -2.59 21.59
CA ILE A 156 -15.77 -3.14 22.48
C ILE A 156 -15.52 -4.61 22.14
N GLU A 157 -16.58 -5.41 21.99
CA GLU A 157 -16.52 -6.83 21.63
C GLU A 157 -15.90 -7.04 20.25
N ASP A 158 -16.33 -6.27 19.25
CA ASP A 158 -15.76 -6.32 17.90
C ASP A 158 -14.27 -5.98 17.90
N ARG A 159 -13.90 -4.95 18.64
CA ARG A 159 -12.50 -4.52 18.79
C ARG A 159 -11.67 -5.60 19.46
N ASP A 160 -12.20 -6.30 20.46
CA ASP A 160 -11.49 -7.38 21.14
C ASP A 160 -11.39 -8.65 20.27
N ARG A 161 -12.45 -8.97 19.52
CA ARG A 161 -12.43 -10.05 18.52
C ARG A 161 -11.42 -9.79 17.41
N LEU A 162 -11.34 -8.56 16.91
CA LEU A 162 -10.37 -8.14 15.90
C LEU A 162 -8.95 -8.23 16.45
N ARG A 163 -8.71 -7.82 17.70
CA ARG A 163 -7.42 -7.97 18.38
C ARG A 163 -7.01 -9.44 18.49
N GLN A 164 -7.89 -10.32 18.97
CA GLN A 164 -7.60 -11.75 19.07
C GLN A 164 -7.27 -12.37 17.71
N THR A 165 -8.02 -11.99 16.67
CA THR A 165 -7.78 -12.46 15.31
C THR A 165 -6.43 -11.97 14.80
N LEU A 166 -6.09 -10.70 15.03
CA LEU A 166 -4.80 -10.14 14.65
C LEU A 166 -3.66 -10.87 15.34
N GLU A 167 -3.72 -11.05 16.66
CA GLU A 167 -2.69 -11.76 17.40
C GLU A 167 -2.52 -13.21 16.94
N ALA A 168 -3.62 -13.91 16.61
CA ALA A 168 -3.55 -15.26 16.04
C ALA A 168 -2.80 -15.26 14.70
N ARG A 169 -3.11 -14.30 13.81
CA ARG A 169 -2.41 -14.14 12.53
C ARG A 169 -0.95 -13.73 12.69
N GLU A 170 -0.62 -12.90 13.67
CA GLU A 170 0.76 -12.54 13.99
C GLU A 170 1.56 -13.76 14.44
N ARG A 171 0.99 -14.62 15.30
CA ARG A 171 1.62 -15.88 15.71
C ARG A 171 1.85 -16.82 14.52
N GLU A 172 0.86 -16.98 13.64
CA GLU A 172 1.01 -17.76 12.40
C GLU A 172 2.11 -17.19 11.49
N CYS A 173 2.20 -15.86 11.37
CA CYS A 173 3.22 -15.22 10.55
C CYS A 173 4.63 -15.41 11.12
N GLU A 174 4.77 -15.37 12.45
CA GLU A 174 6.05 -15.64 13.12
C GLU A 174 6.45 -17.11 12.95
N GLN A 175 5.50 -18.04 13.08
CA GLN A 175 5.73 -19.46 12.80
C GLN A 175 6.21 -19.68 11.36
N LEU A 176 5.49 -19.17 10.37
CA LEU A 176 5.86 -19.31 8.95
C LEU A 176 7.21 -18.65 8.64
N ARG A 177 7.55 -17.55 9.32
CA ARG A 177 8.86 -16.92 9.21
C ARG A 177 9.96 -17.82 9.79
N GLY A 178 9.70 -18.47 10.93
CA GLY A 178 10.58 -19.47 11.53
C GLY A 178 10.85 -20.64 10.60
N GLU A 179 9.79 -21.28 10.10
CA GLU A 179 9.85 -22.38 9.14
C GLU A 179 10.59 -21.96 7.85
N GLY A 180 10.30 -20.77 7.33
CA GLY A 180 11.00 -20.20 6.18
C GLY A 180 12.50 -19.96 6.44
N GLY A 181 12.86 -19.60 7.67
CA GLY A 181 14.25 -19.49 8.11
C GLY A 181 14.95 -20.85 8.16
N GLU A 182 14.29 -21.88 8.69
CA GLU A 182 14.82 -23.25 8.75
C GLU A 182 15.04 -23.85 7.37
N LEU A 183 14.05 -23.73 6.47
CA LEU A 183 14.17 -24.20 5.11
C LEU A 183 15.34 -23.54 4.36
N ARG A 184 15.58 -22.24 4.58
CA ARG A 184 16.74 -21.55 4.00
C ARG A 184 18.06 -22.08 4.53
N ARG A 185 18.16 -22.38 5.83
CA ARG A 185 19.37 -22.99 6.42
C ARG A 185 19.61 -24.38 5.84
N ASN A 186 18.58 -25.20 5.76
CA ASN A 186 18.68 -26.54 5.19
C ASN A 186 19.10 -26.49 3.72
N LEU A 187 18.49 -25.60 2.93
CA LEU A 187 18.87 -25.40 1.53
C LEU A 187 20.34 -24.98 1.40
N GLY A 188 20.82 -24.08 2.26
CA GLY A 188 22.23 -23.69 2.29
C GLY A 188 23.17 -24.85 2.65
N ALA A 189 22.79 -25.70 3.61
CA ALA A 189 23.55 -26.89 3.98
C ALA A 189 23.60 -27.94 2.84
N LEU A 190 22.46 -28.21 2.20
CA LEU A 190 22.39 -29.10 1.04
C LEU A 190 23.21 -28.57 -0.15
N GLN A 191 23.22 -27.25 -0.37
CA GLN A 191 24.06 -26.64 -1.40
C GLN A 191 25.56 -26.83 -1.12
N SER A 192 26.00 -26.63 0.12
CA SER A 192 27.40 -26.83 0.48
C SER A 192 27.81 -28.31 0.40
N GLU A 193 26.91 -29.25 0.74
CA GLU A 193 27.13 -30.68 0.52
C GLU A 193 27.27 -31.02 -0.97
N VAL A 194 26.41 -30.47 -1.83
CA VAL A 194 26.52 -30.68 -3.28
C VAL A 194 27.82 -30.12 -3.83
N GLU A 195 28.25 -28.94 -3.39
CA GLU A 195 29.53 -28.35 -3.77
C GLU A 195 30.71 -29.21 -3.30
N LYS A 196 30.66 -29.71 -2.06
CA LYS A 196 31.66 -30.63 -1.52
C LYS A 196 31.76 -31.90 -2.36
N LEU A 197 30.63 -32.57 -2.63
CA LEU A 197 30.60 -33.79 -3.45
C LEU A 197 31.09 -33.54 -4.88
N ARG A 198 30.82 -32.36 -5.45
CA ARG A 198 31.39 -31.96 -6.75
C ARG A 198 32.91 -31.81 -6.67
N GLY A 199 33.42 -31.16 -5.63
CA GLY A 199 34.85 -31.04 -5.38
C GLY A 199 35.52 -32.42 -5.23
N GLU A 200 34.91 -33.32 -4.47
CA GLU A 200 35.40 -34.70 -4.30
C GLU A 200 35.43 -35.46 -5.65
N ARG A 201 34.42 -35.30 -6.50
CA ARG A 201 34.39 -35.91 -7.83
C ARG A 201 35.49 -35.36 -8.75
N VAL A 202 35.76 -34.05 -8.70
CA VAL A 202 36.86 -33.45 -9.46
C VAL A 202 38.20 -33.99 -8.98
N ALA A 203 38.45 -34.00 -7.66
CA ALA A 203 39.67 -34.56 -7.09
C ALA A 203 39.86 -36.04 -7.46
N MET A 204 38.78 -36.82 -7.48
CA MET A 204 38.82 -38.22 -7.91
C MET A 204 39.13 -38.35 -9.40
N ALA A 205 38.55 -37.51 -10.26
CA ALA A 205 38.85 -37.49 -11.69
C ALA A 205 40.32 -37.12 -11.95
N ASP A 206 40.86 -36.15 -11.23
CA ASP A 206 42.28 -35.76 -11.31
C ASP A 206 43.20 -36.91 -10.88
N ALA A 207 42.85 -37.62 -9.80
CA ALA A 207 43.60 -38.80 -9.35
C ALA A 207 43.59 -39.92 -10.42
N PHE A 208 42.44 -40.17 -11.04
CA PHE A 208 42.35 -41.14 -12.15
C PHE A 208 43.14 -40.68 -13.37
N GLY A 209 43.13 -39.38 -13.71
CA GLY A 209 43.97 -38.80 -14.76
C GLY A 209 45.45 -39.10 -14.52
N GLY A 210 45.93 -38.89 -13.30
CA GLY A 210 47.32 -39.22 -12.93
C GLY A 210 47.67 -40.71 -13.06
N VAL A 211 46.73 -41.62 -12.74
CA VAL A 211 46.93 -43.06 -12.95
C VAL A 211 47.01 -43.40 -14.44
N VAL A 212 46.13 -42.82 -15.26
CA VAL A 212 46.14 -43.02 -16.72
C VAL A 212 47.45 -42.49 -17.32
N ASP A 213 47.92 -41.33 -16.86
CA ASP A 213 49.20 -40.77 -17.29
C ASP A 213 50.37 -41.70 -16.94
N LEU A 214 50.39 -42.26 -15.72
CA LEU A 214 51.40 -43.24 -15.31
C LEU A 214 51.36 -44.51 -16.18
N LEU A 215 50.18 -45.03 -16.47
CA LEU A 215 50.01 -46.18 -17.38
C LEU A 215 50.53 -45.85 -18.78
N GLY A 216 50.24 -44.65 -19.30
CA GLY A 216 50.79 -44.16 -20.56
C GLY A 216 52.32 -44.06 -20.55
N GLN A 217 52.91 -43.64 -19.43
CA GLN A 217 54.38 -43.61 -19.25
C GLN A 217 54.99 -45.01 -19.25
N LEU A 218 54.30 -46.02 -18.68
CA LEU A 218 54.75 -47.42 -18.67
C LEU A 218 54.61 -48.14 -20.01
N GLN A 219 53.70 -47.70 -20.88
CA GLN A 219 53.51 -48.30 -22.18
C GLN A 219 54.75 -48.17 -23.08
N ARG A 220 55.43 -47.02 -23.07
CA ARG A 220 56.66 -46.79 -23.87
C ARG A 220 57.80 -47.77 -23.57
N PRO A 221 58.22 -47.97 -22.31
CA PRO A 221 59.28 -48.94 -22.00
C PRO A 221 58.84 -50.38 -22.30
N LEU A 222 57.56 -50.73 -22.14
CA LEU A 222 57.05 -52.04 -22.57
C LEU A 222 57.18 -52.25 -24.08
N GLU A 223 56.76 -51.30 -24.90
CA GLU A 223 56.90 -51.36 -26.35
C GLU A 223 58.38 -51.47 -26.78
N GLU A 224 59.27 -50.74 -26.12
CA GLU A 224 60.71 -50.82 -26.37
C GLU A 224 61.29 -52.19 -25.97
N MET A 225 60.89 -52.75 -24.83
CA MET A 225 61.27 -54.12 -24.44
C MET A 225 60.76 -55.15 -25.46
N THR A 226 59.51 -55.03 -25.91
CA THR A 226 58.94 -55.91 -26.94
C THR A 226 59.71 -55.80 -28.25
N ARG A 227 60.07 -54.57 -28.67
CA ARG A 227 60.87 -54.33 -29.88
C ARG A 227 62.25 -54.98 -29.78
N ARG A 228 62.93 -54.87 -28.63
CA ARG A 228 64.24 -55.49 -28.38
C ARG A 228 64.17 -57.02 -28.41
N LEU A 229 63.15 -57.61 -27.79
CA LEU A 229 62.94 -59.06 -27.84
C LEU A 229 62.75 -59.58 -29.27
N HIS A 230 61.92 -58.89 -30.07
CA HIS A 230 61.71 -59.27 -31.48
C HIS A 230 62.99 -59.13 -32.32
N ALA A 231 63.78 -58.07 -32.10
CA ALA A 231 65.05 -57.88 -32.80
C ALA A 231 66.06 -58.98 -32.44
N ALA A 232 66.19 -59.32 -31.16
CA ALA A 232 67.07 -60.40 -30.70
C ALA A 232 66.65 -61.77 -31.26
N GLN A 233 65.34 -62.04 -31.35
CA GLN A 233 64.83 -63.29 -31.90
C GLN A 233 65.09 -63.43 -33.42
N ARG A 234 65.02 -62.33 -34.19
CA ARG A 234 65.37 -62.36 -35.62
C ARG A 234 66.86 -62.65 -35.85
N VAL A 235 67.74 -61.99 -35.09
CA VAL A 235 69.18 -62.22 -35.18
C VAL A 235 69.54 -63.69 -34.87
N ALA A 236 68.89 -64.31 -33.89
CA ALA A 236 69.12 -65.71 -33.56
C ALA A 236 68.74 -66.69 -34.70
N VAL A 237 67.64 -66.40 -35.42
CA VAL A 237 67.20 -67.22 -36.57
C VAL A 237 68.16 -67.08 -37.76
N ASP A 238 68.64 -65.87 -38.03
CA ASP A 238 69.59 -65.62 -39.12
C ASP A 238 70.97 -66.24 -38.84
N THR A 239 71.41 -66.26 -37.58
CA THR A 239 72.67 -66.95 -37.18
C THR A 239 72.56 -68.47 -37.14
N SER A 240 71.36 -69.05 -37.08
CA SER A 240 71.15 -70.51 -37.12
C SER A 240 70.98 -71.06 -38.54
N ALA A 241 70.82 -70.18 -39.53
CA ALA A 241 70.62 -70.53 -40.94
C ALA A 241 71.86 -70.28 -41.83
N ALA A 242 72.97 -69.82 -41.24
CA ALA A 242 74.29 -69.66 -41.88
C ALA A 242 75.26 -70.75 -41.41
#